data_AF-A0A961H1B1-F1
#
_entry.id   AF-A0A961H1B1-F1
#
_cell.length_a   1.000
_cell.length_b   1.000
_cell.length_c   1.000
_cell.angle_alpha   90.00
_cell.angle_beta   90.00
_cell.angle_gamma   90.00
#
_symmetry.space_group_name_H-M   'P 1'
#
loop_
_entity.id
_entity.type
_entity.pdbx_description
1 polymer ?
#
loop_
_entity_poly.entity_id
_entity_poly.type
_entity_poly.pdbx_seq_one_letter_code
_entity_poly.pdbx_strand_id
1 'polypeptide(L)'
;DANDKRDFRLNILRLHDEKNAGNPLYAPALAAAGFASEGLYQSVVNANKQVLCAACHASEALGTGGAAGVKPLTAAMHSRHAMVTNPTNGLQLDNVASRNSCYLCHPGSETRCLRGAMGSAVNAADGSLVMQCQSCHGNMAAVGASTRTGWLNEPNCQACHSGDAVNNEGQARYTSVFSSPGVMRVPANQRFATNADTPAAGISLFRFSKGHGGLVCSACHGSTHAEYPSLHRDDNLYSWGKQGHRGKLADCTVCHPSMPSNSVGGPHGIHPIGSQTWVKDHADIARAISPNYAACRECHGSDLRGTQLSRAQADRALSTKFGPFTVKRGMEVSCYYCHNGPGSSNITTHVGPTVANAQLAVPLNTPTSITLTASGTNPQLRVIEQPTHGTVGIAGTVATYFPDSGYQGPDVFTYIASDSGSFVDSQPATVSVIVGTTDYTRDSDGDGMSDWIEYALGLDPLLRSVAPQHQIENVGGTNYLTLRVLRSPMRPPEMTTTIKVSGDLQGWSPATILNNTSTELKARDTIGTDAALARFIRIESNRP
;
A
#
# COMPACT_ATOMS: atom_id res chain seq x y z
N ASP A 1 9.77 -28.41 -30.35
CA ASP A 1 10.61 -28.91 -29.23
C ASP A 1 9.72 -29.69 -28.27
N ALA A 2 10.21 -30.75 -27.61
CA ALA A 2 9.43 -31.49 -26.61
C ALA A 2 9.22 -30.70 -25.31
N ASN A 3 10.02 -29.64 -25.10
CA ASN A 3 9.82 -28.64 -24.07
C ASN A 3 9.01 -27.46 -24.64
N ASP A 4 7.75 -27.37 -24.24
CA ASP A 4 6.79 -26.34 -24.65
C ASP A 4 7.31 -24.91 -24.43
N LYS A 5 7.89 -24.62 -23.26
CA LYS A 5 8.44 -23.30 -22.90
C LYS A 5 9.61 -22.92 -23.81
N ARG A 6 10.47 -23.87 -24.15
CA ARG A 6 11.58 -23.64 -25.08
C ARG A 6 11.07 -23.41 -26.49
N ASP A 7 10.07 -24.17 -26.93
CA ASP A 7 9.43 -24.00 -28.23
C ASP A 7 8.83 -22.59 -28.39
N PHE A 8 8.05 -22.12 -27.41
CA PHE A 8 7.48 -20.77 -27.41
C PHE A 8 8.56 -19.68 -27.53
N ARG A 9 9.65 -19.80 -26.76
CA ARG A 9 10.75 -18.82 -26.82
C ARG A 9 11.48 -18.82 -28.18
N LEU A 10 11.70 -19.99 -28.76
CA LEU A 10 12.30 -20.11 -30.09
C LEU A 10 11.37 -19.57 -31.18
N ASN A 11 10.06 -19.76 -31.05
CA ASN A 11 9.07 -19.20 -31.98
C ASN A 11 9.08 -17.67 -31.99
N ILE A 12 9.32 -17.02 -30.85
CA ILE A 12 9.50 -15.55 -30.79
C ILE A 12 10.70 -15.12 -31.66
N LEU A 13 11.83 -15.83 -31.58
CA LEU A 13 13.02 -15.50 -32.36
C LEU A 13 12.80 -15.72 -33.85
N ARG A 14 12.17 -16.84 -34.23
CA ARG A 14 11.83 -17.11 -35.63
C ARG A 14 10.91 -16.03 -36.21
N LEU A 15 9.85 -15.66 -35.49
CA LEU A 15 8.94 -14.60 -35.92
C LEU A 15 9.67 -13.24 -35.99
N HIS A 16 10.62 -12.98 -35.08
CA HIS A 16 11.44 -11.78 -35.12
C HIS A 16 12.32 -11.73 -36.38
N ASP A 17 13.00 -12.85 -36.70
CA ASP A 17 13.81 -12.99 -37.91
C ASP A 17 12.97 -12.74 -39.18
N GLU A 18 11.83 -13.42 -39.30
CA GLU A 18 10.90 -13.29 -40.44
C GLU A 18 10.40 -11.85 -40.63
N LYS A 19 10.05 -11.16 -39.54
CA LYS A 19 9.53 -9.79 -39.61
C LYS A 19 10.61 -8.74 -39.90
N ASN A 20 11.88 -9.04 -39.64
CA ASN A 20 12.99 -8.10 -39.84
C ASN A 20 13.91 -8.45 -41.01
N ALA A 21 13.70 -9.58 -41.70
CA ALA A 21 14.53 -10.00 -42.83
C ALA A 21 14.66 -8.94 -43.94
N GLY A 22 13.61 -8.13 -44.17
CA GLY A 22 13.62 -7.02 -45.14
C GLY A 22 14.10 -5.68 -44.59
N ASN A 23 14.45 -5.59 -43.30
CA ASN A 23 14.90 -4.34 -42.68
C ASN A 23 16.41 -4.16 -42.92
N PRO A 24 16.86 -3.08 -43.59
CA PRO A 24 18.28 -2.87 -43.91
C PRO A 24 19.16 -2.74 -42.66
N LEU A 25 18.59 -2.42 -41.49
CA LEU A 25 19.31 -2.34 -40.22
C LEU A 25 19.57 -3.72 -39.58
N TYR A 26 18.90 -4.78 -40.03
CA TYR A 26 18.88 -6.03 -39.29
C TYR A 26 20.20 -6.82 -39.39
N ALA A 27 20.67 -7.10 -40.61
CA ALA A 27 21.93 -7.82 -40.81
C ALA A 27 23.15 -7.09 -40.20
N PRO A 28 23.30 -5.75 -40.35
CA PRO A 28 24.34 -5.00 -39.64
C PRO A 28 24.25 -5.12 -38.12
N ALA A 29 23.04 -5.04 -37.55
CA ALA A 29 22.84 -5.15 -36.11
C ALA A 29 23.18 -6.56 -35.58
N LEU A 30 22.82 -7.62 -36.32
CA LEU A 30 23.21 -9.00 -36.01
C LEU A 30 24.74 -9.15 -35.98
N ALA A 31 25.42 -8.67 -37.03
CA ALA A 31 26.88 -8.73 -37.12
C ALA A 31 27.56 -7.96 -35.98
N ALA A 32 27.10 -6.74 -35.69
CA ALA A 32 27.64 -5.92 -34.60
C ALA A 32 27.44 -6.56 -33.21
N ALA A 33 26.33 -7.27 -33.01
CA ALA A 33 26.08 -8.03 -31.78
C ALA A 33 26.64 -9.47 -31.82
N GLY A 34 27.36 -9.84 -32.89
CA GLY A 34 28.02 -11.13 -33.10
C GLY A 34 27.06 -12.32 -33.28
N PHE A 35 25.84 -12.08 -33.74
CA PHE A 35 24.88 -13.13 -34.10
C PHE A 35 25.11 -13.62 -35.53
N ALA A 36 24.62 -14.82 -35.83
CA ALA A 36 24.68 -15.42 -37.16
C ALA A 36 23.89 -14.56 -38.18
N SER A 37 24.37 -14.53 -39.43
CA SER A 37 23.74 -13.79 -40.52
C SER A 37 22.34 -14.30 -40.87
N GLU A 38 22.07 -15.55 -40.55
CA GLU A 38 20.82 -16.28 -40.77
C GLU A 38 19.74 -15.92 -39.73
N GLY A 39 20.09 -15.18 -38.68
CA GLY A 39 19.16 -14.68 -37.68
C GLY A 39 19.42 -15.16 -36.24
N LEU A 40 18.56 -14.67 -35.34
CA LEU A 40 18.61 -14.96 -33.91
C LEU A 40 18.23 -16.42 -33.61
N TYR A 41 17.26 -16.99 -34.33
CA TYR A 41 16.86 -18.38 -34.14
C TYR A 41 18.03 -19.33 -34.38
N GLN A 42 18.71 -19.18 -35.53
CA GLN A 42 19.86 -20.03 -35.87
C GLN A 42 21.04 -19.81 -34.91
N SER A 43 21.22 -18.57 -34.44
CA SER A 43 22.22 -18.25 -33.41
C SER A 43 21.99 -19.01 -32.10
N VAL A 44 20.74 -19.19 -31.68
CA VAL A 44 20.41 -19.97 -30.49
C VAL A 44 20.52 -21.47 -30.75
N VAL A 45 19.93 -21.96 -31.84
CA VAL A 45 19.81 -23.40 -32.08
C VAL A 45 21.14 -24.05 -32.46
N ASN A 46 21.94 -23.40 -33.29
CA ASN A 46 23.18 -23.99 -33.82
C ASN A 46 24.43 -23.53 -33.07
N ALA A 47 24.45 -22.28 -32.61
CA ALA A 47 25.61 -21.70 -31.93
C ALA A 47 25.44 -21.57 -30.40
N ASN A 48 24.31 -22.03 -29.85
CA ASN A 48 23.98 -21.94 -28.42
C ASN A 48 24.16 -20.52 -27.83
N LYS A 49 23.98 -19.49 -28.67
CA LYS A 49 24.21 -18.10 -28.27
C LYS A 49 22.93 -17.50 -27.71
N GLN A 50 22.95 -17.14 -26.42
CA GLN A 50 21.82 -16.50 -25.76
C GLN A 50 21.53 -15.11 -26.35
N VAL A 51 20.25 -14.76 -26.43
CA VAL A 51 19.78 -13.49 -27.00
C VAL A 51 19.30 -12.57 -25.88
N LEU A 52 20.01 -11.45 -25.70
CA LEU A 52 19.52 -10.32 -24.92
C LEU A 52 18.95 -9.27 -25.89
N CYS A 53 17.62 -9.09 -25.91
CA CYS A 53 16.98 -8.13 -26.81
C CYS A 53 17.57 -6.72 -26.68
N ALA A 54 17.94 -6.35 -25.45
CA ALA A 54 18.53 -5.06 -25.13
C ALA A 54 19.94 -4.82 -25.74
N ALA A 55 20.58 -5.85 -26.29
CA ALA A 55 21.83 -5.71 -27.03
C ALA A 55 21.65 -4.88 -28.32
N CYS A 56 20.47 -4.98 -28.96
CA CYS A 56 20.14 -4.21 -30.15
C CYS A 56 19.08 -3.13 -29.87
N HIS A 57 18.17 -3.38 -28.95
CA HIS A 57 17.12 -2.44 -28.57
C HIS A 57 17.51 -1.65 -27.32
N ALA A 58 17.75 -0.34 -27.43
CA ALA A 58 18.14 0.48 -26.29
C ALA A 58 17.22 0.30 -25.07
N SER A 59 17.80 0.26 -23.86
CA SER A 59 17.08 0.10 -22.60
C SER A 59 17.79 0.85 -21.48
N GLU A 60 17.13 1.90 -20.98
CA GLU A 60 17.58 2.69 -19.84
C GLU A 60 17.66 1.87 -18.54
N ALA A 61 16.77 0.88 -18.34
CA ALA A 61 16.82 -0.01 -17.18
C ALA A 61 18.13 -0.78 -17.08
N LEU A 62 18.71 -1.13 -18.23
CA LEU A 62 19.91 -1.96 -18.34
C LEU A 62 21.14 -1.13 -18.74
N GLY A 63 20.99 0.19 -18.92
CA GLY A 63 22.08 1.07 -19.38
C GLY A 63 22.60 0.73 -20.78
N THR A 64 21.75 0.19 -21.65
CA THR A 64 22.14 -0.26 -23.00
C THR A 64 21.77 0.79 -24.06
N GLY A 65 22.72 1.21 -24.88
CA GLY A 65 22.51 2.22 -25.94
C GLY A 65 21.80 1.69 -27.20
N GLY A 66 21.75 0.37 -27.39
CA GLY A 66 21.17 -0.26 -28.57
C GLY A 66 21.93 0.03 -29.89
N ALA A 67 21.39 -0.49 -30.98
CA ALA A 67 21.90 -0.25 -32.33
C ALA A 67 21.24 0.99 -32.95
N ALA A 68 22.01 1.77 -33.73
CA ALA A 68 21.51 2.98 -34.36
C ALA A 68 20.31 2.70 -35.27
N GLY A 69 19.26 3.51 -35.16
CA GLY A 69 18.01 3.36 -35.94
C GLY A 69 17.09 2.22 -35.48
N VAL A 70 17.53 1.37 -34.54
CA VAL A 70 16.67 0.34 -33.93
C VAL A 70 15.84 0.95 -32.81
N LYS A 71 14.54 0.67 -32.80
CA LYS A 71 13.62 1.18 -31.78
C LYS A 71 14.09 0.74 -30.38
N PRO A 72 14.04 1.61 -29.35
CA PRO A 72 14.25 1.19 -27.96
C PRO A 72 13.31 0.05 -27.56
N LEU A 73 13.72 -0.76 -26.59
CA LEU A 73 13.00 -1.99 -26.23
C LEU A 73 11.56 -1.72 -25.80
N THR A 74 11.35 -0.63 -25.04
CA THR A 74 10.00 -0.18 -24.67
C THR A 74 9.14 0.11 -25.90
N ALA A 75 9.65 0.84 -26.88
CA ALA A 75 8.90 1.19 -28.08
C ALA A 75 8.64 -0.07 -28.94
N ALA A 76 9.64 -0.92 -29.12
CA ALA A 76 9.54 -2.14 -29.91
C ALA A 76 8.49 -3.12 -29.34
N MET A 77 8.48 -3.33 -28.02
CA MET A 77 7.54 -4.23 -27.36
C MET A 77 6.12 -3.65 -27.38
N HIS A 78 5.91 -2.46 -26.83
CA HIS A 78 4.54 -1.98 -26.61
C HIS A 78 3.83 -1.60 -27.91
N SER A 79 4.51 -0.92 -28.86
CA SER A 79 3.85 -0.52 -30.12
C SER A 79 3.41 -1.72 -30.96
N ARG A 80 4.13 -2.86 -30.86
CA ARG A 80 3.78 -4.08 -31.57
C ARG A 80 2.59 -4.81 -30.95
N HIS A 81 2.53 -4.84 -29.62
CA HIS A 81 1.50 -5.57 -28.89
C HIS A 81 0.21 -4.78 -28.71
N ALA A 82 0.22 -3.45 -28.81
CA ALA A 82 -0.97 -2.60 -28.66
C ALA A 82 -2.16 -3.09 -29.52
N MET A 83 -1.91 -3.42 -30.79
CA MET A 83 -2.97 -3.85 -31.73
C MET A 83 -3.34 -5.35 -31.63
N VAL A 84 -2.71 -6.11 -30.73
CA VAL A 84 -3.02 -7.54 -30.56
C VAL A 84 -4.34 -7.67 -29.81
N THR A 85 -5.24 -8.52 -30.30
CA THR A 85 -6.48 -8.88 -29.61
C THR A 85 -6.22 -10.04 -28.65
N ASN A 86 -6.57 -9.87 -27.38
CA ASN A 86 -6.51 -10.93 -26.39
C ASN A 86 -7.59 -11.98 -26.71
N PRO A 87 -7.22 -13.24 -26.96
CA PRO A 87 -8.17 -14.29 -27.34
C PRO A 87 -9.14 -14.67 -26.21
N THR A 88 -8.80 -14.39 -24.95
CA THR A 88 -9.62 -14.77 -23.79
C THR A 88 -10.82 -13.84 -23.59
N ASN A 89 -10.68 -12.55 -23.92
CA ASN A 89 -11.73 -11.55 -23.67
C ASN A 89 -12.13 -10.72 -24.89
N GLY A 90 -11.47 -10.92 -26.05
CA GLY A 90 -11.77 -10.22 -27.30
C GLY A 90 -11.35 -8.75 -27.34
N LEU A 91 -10.71 -8.21 -26.30
CA LEU A 91 -10.25 -6.82 -26.25
C LEU A 91 -8.84 -6.69 -26.83
N GLN A 92 -8.57 -5.57 -27.51
CA GLN A 92 -7.19 -5.21 -27.85
C GLN A 92 -6.38 -4.93 -26.59
N LEU A 93 -5.09 -5.29 -26.61
CA LEU A 93 -4.19 -5.02 -25.49
C LEU A 93 -4.00 -3.51 -25.24
N ASP A 94 -4.27 -2.66 -26.23
CA ASP A 94 -4.28 -1.21 -26.09
C ASP A 94 -5.50 -0.63 -25.35
N ASN A 95 -6.50 -1.46 -25.03
CA ASN A 95 -7.72 -0.97 -24.40
C ASN A 95 -7.45 -0.37 -22.99
N VAL A 96 -7.75 0.93 -22.84
CA VAL A 96 -7.54 1.68 -21.60
C VAL A 96 -8.37 1.20 -20.41
N ALA A 97 -9.51 0.55 -20.67
CA ALA A 97 -10.38 0.01 -19.63
C ALA A 97 -9.93 -1.38 -19.13
N SER A 98 -8.92 -1.99 -19.76
CA SER A 98 -8.46 -3.34 -19.39
C SER A 98 -7.04 -3.35 -18.83
N ARG A 99 -6.91 -3.38 -17.50
CA ARG A 99 -5.60 -3.56 -16.83
C ARG A 99 -4.96 -4.92 -17.10
N ASN A 100 -5.78 -5.96 -17.28
CA ASN A 100 -5.28 -7.33 -17.47
C ASN A 100 -4.34 -7.44 -18.68
N SER A 101 -4.49 -6.58 -19.68
CA SER A 101 -3.57 -6.49 -20.82
C SER A 101 -2.11 -6.27 -20.42
N CYS A 102 -1.86 -5.44 -19.40
CA CYS A 102 -0.51 -5.19 -18.89
C CYS A 102 0.06 -6.40 -18.15
N TYR A 103 -0.79 -7.17 -17.46
CA TYR A 103 -0.38 -8.30 -16.62
C TYR A 103 -0.08 -9.58 -17.38
N LEU A 104 -0.36 -9.63 -18.68
CA LEU A 104 0.13 -10.72 -19.54
C LEU A 104 1.66 -10.72 -19.67
N CYS A 105 2.29 -9.57 -19.50
CA CYS A 105 3.75 -9.41 -19.65
C CYS A 105 4.43 -8.92 -18.37
N HIS A 106 3.75 -8.08 -17.59
CA HIS A 106 4.27 -7.56 -16.32
C HIS A 106 3.81 -8.44 -15.17
N PRO A 107 4.67 -8.71 -14.16
CA PRO A 107 4.40 -9.65 -13.08
C PRO A 107 3.34 -9.14 -12.08
N GLY A 108 2.56 -8.11 -12.43
CA GLY A 108 1.73 -7.39 -11.50
C GLY A 108 0.52 -8.16 -10.97
N SER A 109 0.13 -9.32 -11.52
CA SER A 109 -0.84 -10.21 -10.89
C SER A 109 -0.27 -10.91 -9.65
N GLU A 110 1.03 -11.24 -9.67
CA GLU A 110 1.74 -11.87 -8.54
C GLU A 110 2.33 -10.82 -7.60
N THR A 111 3.06 -9.85 -8.16
CA THR A 111 3.75 -8.79 -7.42
C THR A 111 2.81 -7.69 -6.93
N ARG A 112 1.56 -7.64 -7.45
CA ARG A 112 0.54 -6.63 -7.14
C ARG A 112 1.09 -5.21 -7.19
N CYS A 113 1.75 -4.82 -8.29
CA CYS A 113 2.51 -3.56 -8.38
C CYS A 113 1.70 -2.29 -8.06
N LEU A 114 0.38 -2.30 -8.10
CA LEU A 114 -0.44 -1.17 -7.64
C LEU A 114 -0.93 -1.43 -6.21
N ARG A 115 0.02 -1.62 -5.29
CA ARG A 115 -0.24 -1.98 -3.89
C ARG A 115 -0.07 -0.84 -2.91
N GLY A 116 0.52 0.28 -3.33
CA GLY A 116 0.65 1.46 -2.48
C GLY A 116 -0.66 2.22 -2.25
N ALA A 117 -0.56 3.39 -1.62
CA ALA A 117 -1.68 4.29 -1.34
C ALA A 117 -2.50 4.65 -2.58
N MET A 118 -1.87 4.69 -3.76
CA MET A 118 -2.55 4.94 -5.04
C MET A 118 -3.48 3.79 -5.47
N GLY A 119 -3.26 2.57 -4.99
CA GLY A 119 -4.11 1.40 -5.23
C GLY A 119 -5.18 1.16 -4.18
N SER A 120 -5.34 2.05 -3.18
CA SER A 120 -6.22 1.78 -2.02
C SER A 120 -7.71 2.12 -2.27
N ALA A 121 -8.00 2.99 -3.23
CA ALA A 121 -9.37 3.37 -3.55
C ALA A 121 -9.97 2.34 -4.51
N VAL A 122 -11.21 1.91 -4.23
CA VAL A 122 -11.89 0.80 -4.91
C VAL A 122 -13.26 1.25 -5.41
N ASN A 123 -13.60 0.87 -6.64
CA ASN A 123 -14.92 1.07 -7.22
C ASN A 123 -15.91 0.09 -6.56
N ALA A 124 -16.93 0.62 -5.89
CA ALA A 124 -17.91 -0.22 -5.18
C ALA A 124 -18.76 -1.10 -6.10
N ALA A 125 -18.83 -0.79 -7.39
CA ALA A 125 -19.62 -1.54 -8.36
C ALA A 125 -18.97 -2.88 -8.77
N ASP A 126 -17.65 -2.94 -8.84
CA ASP A 126 -16.93 -4.08 -9.45
C ASP A 126 -15.65 -4.50 -8.71
N GLY A 127 -15.28 -3.81 -7.63
CA GLY A 127 -14.08 -4.13 -6.84
C GLY A 127 -12.77 -3.73 -7.52
N SER A 128 -12.84 -3.13 -8.71
CA SER A 128 -11.64 -2.67 -9.39
C SER A 128 -11.04 -1.48 -8.66
N LEU A 129 -9.71 -1.37 -8.68
CA LEU A 129 -9.04 -0.18 -8.16
C LEU A 129 -9.47 1.06 -8.96
N VAL A 130 -9.71 2.18 -8.28
CA VAL A 130 -10.11 3.44 -8.95
C VAL A 130 -9.00 3.94 -9.88
N MET A 131 -7.74 3.74 -9.50
CA MET A 131 -6.60 3.95 -10.38
C MET A 131 -6.16 2.63 -11.02
N GLN A 132 -5.76 2.70 -12.28
CA GLN A 132 -5.20 1.59 -13.02
C GLN A 132 -3.81 1.96 -13.55
N CYS A 133 -3.08 1.00 -14.13
CA CYS A 133 -1.78 1.27 -14.75
C CYS A 133 -1.88 2.40 -15.78
N GLN A 134 -2.97 2.42 -16.54
CA GLN A 134 -3.26 3.41 -17.57
C GLN A 134 -3.54 4.80 -17.02
N SER A 135 -4.02 4.91 -15.78
CA SER A 135 -4.20 6.20 -15.08
C SER A 135 -2.88 6.97 -14.92
N CYS A 136 -1.75 6.28 -14.96
CA CYS A 136 -0.42 6.86 -14.83
C CYS A 136 0.37 6.76 -16.15
N HIS A 137 0.42 5.56 -16.75
CA HIS A 137 1.30 5.29 -17.89
C HIS A 137 0.64 5.53 -19.26
N GLY A 138 -0.68 5.62 -19.33
CA GLY A 138 -1.45 5.60 -20.58
C GLY A 138 -1.66 4.18 -21.12
N ASN A 139 -2.18 4.07 -22.33
CA ASN A 139 -2.33 2.78 -23.03
C ASN A 139 -0.99 2.24 -23.56
N MET A 140 -1.00 1.01 -24.08
CA MET A 140 0.19 0.36 -24.63
C MET A 140 0.83 1.19 -25.75
N ALA A 141 0.03 1.81 -26.62
CA ALA A 141 0.49 2.67 -27.70
C ALA A 141 1.21 3.91 -27.16
N ALA A 142 0.71 4.54 -26.10
CA ALA A 142 1.37 5.68 -25.45
C ALA A 142 2.69 5.28 -24.78
N VAL A 143 2.76 4.10 -24.16
CA VAL A 143 4.02 3.56 -23.61
C VAL A 143 5.01 3.21 -24.72
N GLY A 144 4.51 2.77 -25.88
CA GLY A 144 5.28 2.43 -27.07
C GLY A 144 5.59 3.60 -28.01
N ALA A 145 5.17 4.83 -27.66
CA ALA A 145 5.33 5.99 -28.52
C ALA A 145 6.81 6.32 -28.75
N SER A 146 7.17 6.68 -29.98
CA SER A 146 8.56 7.04 -30.32
C SER A 146 9.03 8.33 -29.64
N THR A 147 8.10 9.15 -29.15
CA THR A 147 8.37 10.36 -28.38
C THR A 147 8.60 10.10 -26.89
N ARG A 148 8.40 8.86 -26.42
CA ARG A 148 8.58 8.47 -25.02
C ARG A 148 9.90 7.73 -24.83
N THR A 149 10.75 8.26 -23.97
CA THR A 149 11.93 7.57 -23.46
C THR A 149 11.57 6.84 -22.18
N GLY A 150 11.54 5.50 -22.22
CA GLY A 150 11.23 4.68 -21.05
C GLY A 150 12.16 4.98 -19.87
N TRP A 151 11.68 4.87 -18.63
CA TRP A 151 12.39 5.21 -17.38
C TRP A 151 12.76 6.68 -17.16
N LEU A 152 12.72 7.50 -18.21
CA LEU A 152 12.97 8.94 -18.14
C LEU A 152 11.67 9.76 -18.24
N ASN A 153 10.70 9.29 -19.03
CA ASN A 153 9.36 9.88 -19.09
C ASN A 153 8.37 9.04 -18.27
N GLU A 154 8.65 8.90 -16.98
CA GLU A 154 7.72 8.28 -16.04
C GLU A 154 6.70 9.28 -15.49
N PRO A 155 5.54 8.80 -15.02
CA PRO A 155 4.53 9.64 -14.41
C PRO A 155 5.12 10.39 -13.20
N ASN A 156 4.69 11.64 -13.01
CA ASN A 156 5.13 12.49 -11.91
C ASN A 156 3.98 12.75 -10.93
N CYS A 157 4.34 13.15 -9.71
CA CYS A 157 3.38 13.30 -8.60
C CYS A 157 2.39 14.43 -8.89
N GLN A 158 2.88 15.55 -9.39
CA GLN A 158 2.12 16.77 -9.58
C GLN A 158 1.01 16.66 -10.64
N ALA A 159 1.13 15.71 -11.56
CA ALA A 159 0.07 15.46 -12.51
C ALA A 159 -1.18 14.83 -11.86
N CYS A 160 -1.07 14.23 -10.67
CA CYS A 160 -2.24 13.88 -9.85
C CYS A 160 -2.46 14.88 -8.71
N HIS A 161 -1.39 15.32 -8.06
CA HIS A 161 -1.41 16.23 -6.92
C HIS A 161 -1.37 17.68 -7.39
N SER A 162 -2.55 18.24 -7.66
CA SER A 162 -2.67 19.55 -8.30
C SER A 162 -2.40 20.72 -7.36
N GLY A 163 -2.41 20.48 -6.05
CA GLY A 163 -2.10 21.51 -5.07
C GLY A 163 -2.53 21.20 -3.64
N ASP A 164 -2.70 22.27 -2.87
CA ASP A 164 -3.16 22.21 -1.49
C ASP A 164 -4.69 22.37 -1.41
N ALA A 165 -5.26 22.45 -0.21
CA ALA A 165 -6.71 22.49 -0.03
C ALA A 165 -7.38 23.79 -0.53
N VAL A 166 -6.65 24.89 -0.73
CA VAL A 166 -7.20 26.19 -1.16
C VAL A 166 -6.64 26.70 -2.47
N ASN A 167 -5.51 26.16 -2.93
CA ASN A 167 -4.91 26.45 -4.22
C ASN A 167 -4.66 25.13 -4.98
N ASN A 168 -5.61 24.74 -5.83
CA ASN A 168 -5.64 23.51 -6.62
C ASN A 168 -6.46 23.71 -7.90
N GLU A 169 -6.47 22.71 -8.80
CA GLU A 169 -7.24 22.75 -10.07
C GLU A 169 -8.71 22.35 -9.94
N GLY A 170 -9.33 22.60 -8.79
CA GLY A 170 -10.71 22.19 -8.44
C GLY A 170 -10.78 20.90 -7.63
N GLN A 171 -9.72 20.09 -7.64
CA GLN A 171 -9.50 18.99 -6.70
C GLN A 171 -8.02 18.93 -6.34
N ALA A 172 -7.69 18.84 -5.05
CA ALA A 172 -6.29 18.72 -4.60
C ALA A 172 -5.59 17.45 -5.14
N ARG A 173 -6.36 16.41 -5.49
CA ARG A 173 -5.82 15.17 -6.07
C ARG A 173 -6.79 14.53 -7.07
N TYR A 174 -6.28 14.14 -8.23
CA TYR A 174 -6.97 13.32 -9.24
C TYR A 174 -6.57 11.84 -9.19
N THR A 175 -7.37 11.00 -9.82
CA THR A 175 -7.13 9.55 -10.00
C THR A 175 -6.49 9.20 -11.34
N SER A 176 -6.08 10.22 -12.10
CA SER A 176 -5.37 10.07 -13.37
C SER A 176 -4.42 11.25 -13.54
N VAL A 177 -3.20 10.96 -14.00
CA VAL A 177 -2.20 11.99 -14.34
C VAL A 177 -2.61 12.77 -15.58
N PHE A 178 -3.61 12.29 -16.33
CA PHE A 178 -4.01 12.86 -17.60
C PHE A 178 -5.26 13.73 -17.48
N SER A 179 -5.24 14.91 -18.10
CA SER A 179 -6.43 15.76 -18.34
C SER A 179 -7.23 15.28 -19.55
N SER A 180 -6.51 14.75 -20.54
CA SER A 180 -7.00 14.06 -21.73
C SER A 180 -5.95 13.03 -22.16
N PRO A 181 -6.27 12.02 -22.99
CA PRO A 181 -5.33 10.95 -23.33
C PRO A 181 -3.96 11.50 -23.79
N GLY A 182 -2.90 11.15 -23.04
CA GLY A 182 -1.52 11.56 -23.33
C GLY A 182 -1.13 12.96 -22.87
N VAL A 183 -2.06 13.79 -22.38
CA VAL A 183 -1.78 15.14 -21.86
C VAL A 183 -1.75 15.11 -20.34
N MET A 184 -0.54 15.14 -19.76
CA MET A 184 -0.39 15.20 -18.30
C MET A 184 -0.92 16.52 -17.74
N ARG A 185 -1.54 16.47 -16.56
CA ARG A 185 -1.99 17.66 -15.83
C ARG A 185 -0.81 18.47 -15.34
N VAL A 186 -1.02 19.77 -15.22
CA VAL A 186 -0.08 20.72 -14.61
C VAL A 186 -0.69 21.13 -13.26
N PRO A 187 0.08 21.11 -12.16
CA PRO A 187 -0.46 21.52 -10.87
C PRO A 187 -0.68 23.05 -10.83
N ALA A 188 -1.74 23.49 -10.16
CA ALA A 188 -1.90 24.88 -9.76
C ALA A 188 -0.91 25.27 -8.64
N ASN A 189 -0.53 24.31 -7.81
CA ASN A 189 0.42 24.51 -6.71
C ASN A 189 1.41 23.34 -6.61
N GLN A 190 2.70 23.66 -6.56
CA GLN A 190 3.79 22.69 -6.59
C GLN A 190 4.16 22.11 -5.20
N ARG A 191 3.38 22.36 -4.14
CA ARG A 191 3.66 21.89 -2.77
C ARG A 191 4.00 20.40 -2.67
N PHE A 192 3.37 19.57 -3.48
CA PHE A 192 3.56 18.11 -3.51
C PHE A 192 4.21 17.61 -4.81
N ALA A 193 4.83 18.51 -5.57
CA ALA A 193 5.46 18.20 -6.84
C ALA A 193 6.84 17.56 -6.65
N THR A 194 7.24 16.74 -7.62
CA THR A 194 8.65 16.34 -7.79
C THR A 194 9.52 17.57 -8.07
N ASN A 195 10.81 17.52 -7.77
CA ASN A 195 11.70 18.62 -8.16
C ASN A 195 11.74 18.74 -9.69
N ALA A 196 11.66 19.97 -10.19
CA ALA A 196 11.82 20.26 -11.61
C ALA A 196 13.22 19.86 -12.10
N ASP A 197 13.31 19.45 -13.36
CA ASP A 197 14.58 19.21 -14.06
C ASP A 197 15.53 18.25 -13.32
N THR A 198 14.97 17.31 -12.58
CA THR A 198 15.67 16.33 -11.76
C THR A 198 15.41 14.90 -12.28
N PRO A 199 16.39 14.25 -12.93
CA PRO A 199 17.83 14.52 -12.83
C PRO A 199 18.41 15.40 -13.96
N ALA A 200 17.62 15.80 -14.95
CA ALA A 200 18.09 16.60 -16.08
C ALA A 200 16.98 17.54 -16.59
N ALA A 201 17.36 18.55 -17.38
CA ALA A 201 16.41 19.50 -17.96
C ALA A 201 15.26 18.80 -18.70
N GLY A 202 14.03 19.20 -18.38
CA GLY A 202 12.79 18.62 -18.92
C GLY A 202 12.38 17.28 -18.32
N ILE A 203 13.14 16.73 -17.36
CA ILE A 203 12.87 15.43 -16.74
C ILE A 203 12.68 15.62 -15.24
N SER A 204 11.49 15.33 -14.71
CA SER A 204 11.17 15.44 -13.28
C SER A 204 10.71 14.08 -12.74
N LEU A 205 11.61 13.36 -12.08
CA LEU A 205 11.38 11.99 -11.61
C LEU A 205 11.33 11.91 -10.09
N PHE A 206 10.32 11.21 -9.58
CA PHE A 206 10.14 10.96 -8.14
C PHE A 206 11.37 10.31 -7.49
N ARG A 207 11.96 9.30 -8.14
CA ARG A 207 13.11 8.55 -7.59
C ARG A 207 14.37 9.41 -7.36
N PHE A 208 14.50 10.52 -8.08
CA PHE A 208 15.63 11.45 -7.95
C PHE A 208 15.26 12.72 -7.19
N SER A 209 13.97 12.96 -6.97
CA SER A 209 13.49 14.10 -6.22
C SER A 209 13.86 13.96 -4.74
N LYS A 210 14.25 15.09 -4.16
CA LYS A 210 14.68 15.25 -2.78
C LYS A 210 13.87 16.36 -2.11
N GLY A 211 13.71 16.22 -0.80
CA GLY A 211 13.10 17.22 0.06
C GLY A 211 13.72 17.19 1.45
N HIS A 212 13.35 18.14 2.30
CA HIS A 212 13.63 18.17 3.75
C HIS A 212 14.99 17.58 4.17
N GLY A 213 16.06 18.38 4.10
CA GLY A 213 17.41 17.93 4.42
C GLY A 213 18.06 17.06 3.34
N GLY A 214 17.52 17.05 2.12
CA GLY A 214 18.09 16.33 0.97
C GLY A 214 17.72 14.84 0.89
N LEU A 215 16.76 14.39 1.71
CA LEU A 215 16.22 13.04 1.65
C LEU A 215 15.45 12.83 0.35
N VAL A 216 15.71 11.71 -0.34
CA VAL A 216 14.90 11.32 -1.51
C VAL A 216 13.47 11.06 -1.09
N CYS A 217 12.50 11.43 -1.92
CA CYS A 217 11.08 11.32 -1.58
C CYS A 217 10.73 9.89 -1.13
N SER A 218 11.24 8.87 -1.83
CA SER A 218 11.00 7.46 -1.52
C SER A 218 11.46 7.00 -0.13
N ALA A 219 12.37 7.72 0.52
CA ALA A 219 12.79 7.41 1.89
C ALA A 219 11.66 7.64 2.90
N CYS A 220 10.80 8.64 2.64
CA CYS A 220 9.62 8.93 3.47
C CYS A 220 8.38 8.21 2.96
N HIS A 221 8.25 8.14 1.63
CA HIS A 221 7.02 7.80 0.93
C HIS A 221 6.95 6.34 0.48
N GLY A 222 8.09 5.68 0.25
CA GLY A 222 8.16 4.34 -0.32
C GLY A 222 8.45 4.38 -1.82
N SER A 223 8.42 3.21 -2.47
CA SER A 223 8.58 3.15 -3.93
C SER A 223 7.27 3.53 -4.62
N THR A 224 7.30 4.02 -5.86
CA THR A 224 6.07 4.49 -6.56
C THR A 224 4.95 3.44 -6.64
N HIS A 225 5.30 2.16 -6.66
CA HIS A 225 4.37 1.03 -6.72
C HIS A 225 3.98 0.46 -5.35
N ALA A 226 4.75 0.80 -4.31
CA ALA A 226 4.51 0.43 -2.91
C ALA A 226 4.54 1.68 -2.01
N GLU A 227 3.96 2.77 -2.51
CA GLU A 227 3.87 4.03 -1.79
C GLU A 227 3.06 3.82 -0.52
N TYR A 228 3.54 4.31 0.61
CA TYR A 228 2.93 4.00 1.89
C TYR A 228 1.58 4.72 2.12
N PRO A 229 0.67 4.12 2.89
CA PRO A 229 0.71 2.73 3.34
C PRO A 229 0.50 1.77 2.16
N SER A 230 1.25 0.67 2.16
CA SER A 230 1.00 -0.42 1.21
C SER A 230 -0.14 -1.30 1.71
N LEU A 231 -0.86 -1.93 0.80
CA LEU A 231 -1.80 -3.01 1.07
C LEU A 231 -1.06 -4.30 1.48
N HIS A 232 0.23 -4.40 1.16
CA HIS A 232 1.06 -5.53 1.56
C HIS A 232 1.80 -5.23 2.85
N ARG A 233 1.73 -6.20 3.75
CA ARG A 233 2.37 -6.17 5.06
C ARG A 233 3.85 -5.80 4.97
N ASP A 234 4.62 -6.53 4.18
CA ASP A 234 6.09 -6.48 4.22
C ASP A 234 6.67 -5.12 3.81
N ASP A 235 6.04 -4.45 2.85
CA ASP A 235 6.42 -3.09 2.49
C ASP A 235 6.35 -2.17 3.73
N ASN A 236 5.33 -2.33 4.57
CA ASN A 236 5.08 -1.45 5.71
C ASN A 236 5.99 -1.69 6.93
N LEU A 237 6.74 -2.80 6.98
CA LEU A 237 7.56 -3.15 8.16
C LEU A 237 8.63 -2.10 8.45
N TYR A 238 9.24 -1.51 7.42
CA TYR A 238 10.22 -0.45 7.58
C TYR A 238 9.62 0.77 8.30
N SER A 239 8.49 1.26 7.79
CA SER A 239 7.81 2.41 8.39
C SER A 239 7.40 2.12 9.82
N TRP A 240 6.81 0.95 10.07
CA TRP A 240 6.45 0.54 11.41
C TRP A 240 7.66 0.55 12.35
N GLY A 241 8.77 -0.06 11.95
CA GLY A 241 9.98 -0.12 12.78
C GLY A 241 10.55 1.26 13.13
N LYS A 242 10.24 2.29 12.33
CA LYS A 242 10.70 3.66 12.55
C LYS A 242 9.76 4.50 13.42
N GLN A 243 8.46 4.47 13.15
CA GLN A 243 7.49 5.36 13.82
C GLN A 243 6.40 4.64 14.63
N GLY A 244 6.44 3.31 14.72
CA GLY A 244 5.45 2.51 15.45
C GLY A 244 4.09 2.40 14.75
N HIS A 245 4.00 2.83 13.49
CA HIS A 245 2.81 2.65 12.65
C HIS A 245 3.18 2.61 11.17
N ARG A 246 2.35 1.94 10.37
CA ARG A 246 2.52 1.92 8.90
C ARG A 246 2.10 3.25 8.25
N GLY A 247 2.54 3.49 7.03
CA GLY A 247 2.28 4.74 6.31
C GLY A 247 3.58 5.47 5.97
N LYS A 248 3.48 6.60 5.28
CA LYS A 248 4.66 7.44 5.04
C LYS A 248 5.30 7.85 6.37
N LEU A 249 6.61 8.05 6.39
CA LEU A 249 7.28 8.60 7.55
C LEU A 249 6.74 10.01 7.80
N ALA A 250 6.01 10.16 8.90
CA ALA A 250 5.28 11.38 9.24
C ALA A 250 5.63 11.85 10.66
N ASP A 251 6.10 10.94 11.52
CA ASP A 251 6.54 11.30 12.86
C ASP A 251 7.95 11.85 12.83
N CYS A 252 8.05 13.16 13.09
CA CYS A 252 9.32 13.85 12.97
C CYS A 252 10.39 13.33 13.97
N THR A 253 9.97 12.75 15.09
CA THR A 253 10.84 12.14 16.10
C THR A 253 11.63 10.94 15.59
N VAL A 254 11.24 10.35 14.44
CA VAL A 254 12.03 9.34 13.73
C VAL A 254 13.44 9.83 13.41
N CYS A 255 13.56 11.11 13.04
CA CYS A 255 14.83 11.71 12.61
C CYS A 255 15.30 12.84 13.53
N HIS A 256 14.38 13.47 14.28
CA HIS A 256 14.66 14.62 15.14
C HIS A 256 14.46 14.24 16.60
N PRO A 257 15.52 13.89 17.34
CA PRO A 257 15.43 13.54 18.76
C PRO A 257 14.84 14.67 19.61
N SER A 258 15.07 15.92 19.20
CA SER A 258 14.47 17.12 19.76
C SER A 258 13.64 17.84 18.69
N MET A 259 12.33 17.92 18.90
CA MET A 259 11.44 18.61 17.98
C MET A 259 11.25 20.08 18.40
N PRO A 260 11.49 21.06 17.51
CA PRO A 260 11.08 22.42 17.77
C PRO A 260 9.55 22.49 17.76
N SER A 261 8.96 22.92 18.87
CA SER A 261 7.51 22.89 19.09
C SER A 261 6.71 23.93 18.29
N ASN A 262 7.39 24.88 17.66
CA ASN A 262 6.81 26.04 16.99
C ASN A 262 7.17 26.15 15.49
N SER A 263 7.66 25.08 14.88
CA SER A 263 8.07 25.09 13.46
C SER A 263 6.92 24.70 12.52
N VAL A 264 6.76 25.45 11.42
CA VAL A 264 5.92 25.09 10.26
C VAL A 264 6.74 24.83 8.99
N GLY A 265 8.03 24.50 9.14
CA GLY A 265 8.97 24.29 8.05
C GLY A 265 9.25 22.83 7.70
N GLY A 266 8.41 21.89 8.13
CA GLY A 266 8.59 20.47 7.81
C GLY A 266 8.34 20.17 6.32
N PRO A 267 8.47 18.89 5.91
CA PRO A 267 8.14 18.46 4.56
C PRO A 267 6.76 18.96 4.13
N HIS A 268 6.66 19.57 2.95
CA HIS A 268 5.43 20.16 2.41
C HIS A 268 4.78 21.26 3.28
N GLY A 269 5.56 21.92 4.15
CA GLY A 269 5.05 22.94 5.07
C GLY A 269 4.29 22.35 6.27
N ILE A 270 4.49 21.06 6.57
CA ILE A 270 3.80 20.37 7.66
C ILE A 270 4.45 20.76 8.99
N HIS A 271 3.60 21.02 9.99
CA HIS A 271 3.99 21.22 11.38
C HIS A 271 4.20 19.87 12.11
N PRO A 272 4.89 19.85 13.26
CA PRO A 272 5.00 18.65 14.08
C PRO A 272 3.61 18.04 14.35
N ILE A 273 3.43 16.77 13.99
CA ILE A 273 2.22 16.01 14.26
C ILE A 273 2.39 15.17 15.53
N GLY A 274 1.35 15.04 16.34
CA GLY A 274 1.41 14.27 17.59
C GLY A 274 2.27 14.88 18.70
N SER A 275 2.73 16.13 18.54
CA SER A 275 3.49 16.84 19.58
C SER A 275 2.56 17.45 20.62
N GLN A 276 2.70 17.05 21.89
CA GLN A 276 1.94 17.64 23.00
C GLN A 276 2.23 19.14 23.14
N THR A 277 3.46 19.55 22.87
CA THR A 277 3.85 20.97 22.90
C THR A 277 3.17 21.75 21.77
N TRP A 278 3.10 21.18 20.56
CA TRP A 278 2.34 21.79 19.46
C TRP A 278 0.87 21.97 19.85
N VAL A 279 0.22 20.94 20.39
CA VAL A 279 -1.19 21.02 20.81
C VAL A 279 -1.41 22.07 21.89
N LYS A 280 -0.46 22.29 22.79
CA LYS A 280 -0.56 23.35 23.80
C LYS A 280 -0.42 24.75 23.19
N ASP A 281 0.54 24.92 22.29
CA ASP A 281 0.99 26.24 21.83
C ASP A 281 0.39 26.64 20.47
N HIS A 282 -0.38 25.77 19.81
CA HIS A 282 -0.87 25.98 18.44
C HIS A 282 -1.68 27.27 18.27
N ALA A 283 -2.36 27.74 19.32
CA ALA A 283 -3.11 29.00 19.27
C ALA A 283 -2.19 30.22 19.16
N ASP A 284 -1.07 30.22 19.88
CA ASP A 284 -0.06 31.28 19.80
C ASP A 284 0.68 31.21 18.47
N ILE A 285 1.02 30.00 18.03
CA ILE A 285 1.67 29.76 16.73
C ILE A 285 0.77 30.25 15.60
N ALA A 286 -0.51 29.85 15.58
CA ALA A 286 -1.47 30.25 14.56
C ALA A 286 -1.60 31.78 14.48
N ARG A 287 -1.63 32.48 15.62
CA ARG A 287 -1.63 33.95 15.66
C ARG A 287 -0.34 34.55 15.12
N ALA A 288 0.81 33.95 15.43
CA ALA A 288 2.12 34.48 15.06
C ALA A 288 2.42 34.33 13.56
N ILE A 289 2.05 33.20 12.95
CA ILE A 289 2.49 32.85 11.60
C ILE A 289 1.43 33.07 10.52
N SER A 290 0.18 33.31 10.91
CA SER A 290 -0.94 33.22 9.97
C SER A 290 -2.13 34.10 10.33
N PRO A 291 -2.17 35.37 9.84
CA PRO A 291 -3.38 36.18 9.88
C PRO A 291 -4.57 35.39 9.31
N ASN A 292 -5.69 35.39 10.03
CA ASN A 292 -6.93 34.68 9.64
C ASN A 292 -6.74 33.18 9.33
N TYR A 293 -5.71 32.54 9.88
CA TYR A 293 -5.43 31.10 9.70
C TYR A 293 -5.15 30.66 8.25
N ALA A 294 -4.77 31.58 7.36
CA ALA A 294 -4.43 31.29 5.96
C ALA A 294 -3.48 30.09 5.76
N ALA A 295 -2.38 30.01 6.51
CA ALA A 295 -1.41 28.91 6.40
C ALA A 295 -2.01 27.55 6.86
N CYS A 296 -2.93 27.57 7.82
CA CYS A 296 -3.61 26.36 8.27
C CYS A 296 -4.59 25.84 7.21
N ARG A 297 -5.25 26.75 6.47
CA ARG A 297 -6.25 26.40 5.45
C ARG A 297 -5.68 25.60 4.29
N GLU A 298 -4.38 25.73 4.02
CA GLU A 298 -3.69 24.96 2.98
C GLU A 298 -3.78 23.44 3.19
N CYS A 299 -3.80 22.99 4.45
CA CYS A 299 -3.97 21.56 4.77
C CYS A 299 -5.34 21.25 5.38
N HIS A 300 -5.92 22.18 6.13
CA HIS A 300 -7.16 21.97 6.88
C HIS A 300 -8.42 22.48 6.17
N GLY A 301 -8.29 23.00 4.94
CA GLY A 301 -9.41 23.50 4.15
C GLY A 301 -9.78 24.94 4.49
N SER A 302 -10.51 25.60 3.59
CA SER A 302 -10.92 27.00 3.75
C SER A 302 -11.77 27.26 5.00
N ASP A 303 -12.50 26.25 5.46
CA ASP A 303 -13.36 26.27 6.65
C ASP A 303 -12.71 25.64 7.89
N LEU A 304 -11.45 25.18 7.79
CA LEU A 304 -10.64 24.59 8.88
C LEU A 304 -11.26 23.31 9.48
N ARG A 305 -12.10 22.63 8.71
CA ARG A 305 -12.76 21.39 9.13
C ARG A 305 -11.94 20.14 8.85
N GLY A 306 -10.75 20.31 8.27
CA GLY A 306 -9.89 19.22 7.85
C GLY A 306 -10.16 18.82 6.41
N THR A 307 -9.15 18.18 5.82
CA THR A 307 -9.24 17.56 4.50
C THR A 307 -8.45 16.26 4.52
N GLN A 308 -8.37 15.58 3.38
CA GLN A 308 -7.52 14.39 3.25
C GLN A 308 -6.04 14.70 3.56
N LEU A 309 -5.60 15.97 3.45
CA LEU A 309 -4.24 16.41 3.80
C LEU A 309 -4.01 16.47 5.31
N SER A 310 -5.04 16.71 6.12
CA SER A 310 -4.96 16.73 7.59
C SER A 310 -5.27 15.37 8.24
N ARG A 311 -5.38 14.31 7.42
CA ARG A 311 -5.68 12.96 7.90
C ARG A 311 -4.58 12.39 8.78
N ALA A 312 -4.95 11.98 9.99
CA ALA A 312 -4.06 11.34 10.94
C ALA A 312 -3.53 10.01 10.39
N GLN A 313 -2.20 9.88 10.40
CA GLN A 313 -1.51 8.69 9.90
C GLN A 313 -1.40 7.59 10.97
N ALA A 314 -1.69 7.90 12.24
CA ALA A 314 -1.82 6.92 13.30
C ALA A 314 -2.58 7.50 14.49
N ASP A 315 -2.83 6.65 15.48
CA ASP A 315 -3.46 7.04 16.73
C ASP A 315 -2.57 8.03 17.49
N ARG A 316 -3.17 9.12 17.95
CA ARG A 316 -2.51 10.18 18.72
C ARG A 316 -3.36 10.53 19.92
N ALA A 317 -2.87 10.16 21.10
CA ALA A 317 -3.41 10.62 22.37
C ALA A 317 -2.91 12.04 22.64
N LEU A 318 -3.83 12.97 22.84
CA LEU A 318 -3.56 14.38 23.07
C LEU A 318 -4.13 14.77 24.43
N SER A 319 -3.34 15.46 25.23
CA SER A 319 -3.85 16.14 26.43
C SER A 319 -4.26 17.55 26.04
N THR A 320 -5.56 17.84 26.10
CA THR A 320 -6.08 19.17 25.81
C THR A 320 -6.56 19.83 27.10
N LYS A 321 -6.75 21.15 27.09
CA LYS A 321 -7.38 21.86 28.21
C LYS A 321 -8.83 21.45 28.48
N PHE A 322 -9.44 20.70 27.56
CA PHE A 322 -10.81 20.18 27.67
C PHE A 322 -10.84 18.70 28.10
N GLY A 323 -9.69 18.10 28.37
CA GLY A 323 -9.54 16.69 28.71
C GLY A 323 -8.72 15.91 27.67
N PRO A 324 -8.47 14.63 27.95
CA PRO A 324 -7.77 13.75 27.02
C PRO A 324 -8.65 13.49 25.80
N PHE A 325 -8.05 13.56 24.61
CA PHE A 325 -8.69 13.24 23.34
C PHE A 325 -7.76 12.36 22.50
N THR A 326 -8.31 11.37 21.80
CA THR A 326 -7.52 10.53 20.89
C THR A 326 -7.99 10.73 19.47
N VAL A 327 -7.12 11.29 18.63
CA VAL A 327 -7.29 11.26 17.18
C VAL A 327 -6.88 9.86 16.71
N LYS A 328 -7.79 9.11 16.12
CA LYS A 328 -7.48 7.80 15.53
C LYS A 328 -6.93 7.93 14.13
N ARG A 329 -6.16 6.93 13.70
CA ARG A 329 -5.75 6.80 12.31
C ARG A 329 -6.95 6.95 11.37
N GLY A 330 -6.77 7.68 10.27
CA GLY A 330 -7.80 7.86 9.25
C GLY A 330 -8.75 9.03 9.51
N MET A 331 -8.81 9.55 10.74
CA MET A 331 -9.56 10.77 11.07
C MET A 331 -8.88 12.01 10.48
N GLU A 332 -9.63 12.90 9.86
CA GLU A 332 -9.18 14.20 9.36
C GLU A 332 -9.18 15.19 10.51
N VAL A 333 -8.05 15.82 10.81
CA VAL A 333 -7.91 16.73 11.95
C VAL A 333 -8.56 18.08 11.62
N SER A 334 -9.43 18.51 12.52
CA SER A 334 -10.33 19.65 12.42
C SER A 334 -10.22 20.52 13.68
N CYS A 335 -10.43 21.83 13.56
CA CYS A 335 -10.63 22.68 14.74
C CYS A 335 -11.81 22.19 15.60
N TYR A 336 -12.80 21.54 14.97
CA TYR A 336 -14.08 21.20 15.55
C TYR A 336 -14.08 20.04 16.56
N TYR A 337 -12.99 19.27 16.65
CA TYR A 337 -12.86 18.25 17.71
C TYR A 337 -12.71 18.84 19.11
N CYS A 338 -12.08 20.01 19.21
CA CYS A 338 -11.72 20.61 20.48
C CYS A 338 -12.37 21.98 20.70
N HIS A 339 -12.84 22.63 19.62
CA HIS A 339 -13.30 24.01 19.61
C HIS A 339 -14.53 24.17 18.71
N ASN A 340 -15.41 25.14 18.96
CA ASN A 340 -16.48 25.50 18.03
C ASN A 340 -15.94 26.44 16.94
N GLY A 341 -15.06 25.90 16.10
CA GLY A 341 -14.32 26.65 15.08
C GLY A 341 -13.11 27.44 15.63
N PRO A 342 -12.39 28.15 14.75
CA PRO A 342 -11.08 28.71 15.06
C PRO A 342 -11.09 29.88 16.06
N GLY A 343 -12.22 30.58 16.19
CA GLY A 343 -12.37 31.75 17.07
C GLY A 343 -13.01 31.44 18.43
N SER A 344 -13.36 30.19 18.71
CA SER A 344 -14.10 29.80 19.92
C SER A 344 -13.30 28.84 20.80
N SER A 345 -13.33 29.04 22.11
CA SER A 345 -12.84 28.07 23.08
C SER A 345 -13.93 27.18 23.64
N ASN A 346 -15.16 27.24 23.11
CA ASN A 346 -16.27 26.41 23.56
C ASN A 346 -16.26 25.06 22.81
N ILE A 347 -16.51 23.96 23.53
CA ILE A 347 -16.58 22.59 22.99
C ILE A 347 -18.00 22.15 22.58
N THR A 348 -19.05 22.95 22.82
CA THR A 348 -20.42 22.45 22.70
C THR A 348 -20.88 22.19 21.26
N THR A 349 -21.32 20.94 21.02
CA THR A 349 -22.22 20.37 19.97
C THR A 349 -21.65 19.75 18.68
N HIS A 350 -20.35 19.50 18.54
CA HIS A 350 -19.84 18.73 17.39
C HIS A 350 -19.64 17.26 17.76
N VAL A 351 -20.76 16.53 17.89
CA VAL A 351 -20.71 15.07 17.99
C VAL A 351 -20.63 14.53 16.57
N GLY A 352 -19.50 13.91 16.23
CA GLY A 352 -19.35 13.16 15.00
C GLY A 352 -20.32 11.97 14.96
N PRO A 353 -20.56 11.38 13.79
CA PRO A 353 -21.36 10.17 13.71
C PRO A 353 -20.69 9.05 14.52
N THR A 354 -21.47 8.02 14.84
CA THR A 354 -20.98 6.78 15.41
C THR A 354 -21.11 5.67 14.39
N VAL A 355 -20.17 4.73 14.40
CA VAL A 355 -20.16 3.53 13.57
C VAL A 355 -20.03 2.31 14.46
N ALA A 356 -20.43 1.13 13.96
CA ALA A 356 -20.42 -0.11 14.73
C ALA A 356 -19.59 -1.20 14.04
N ASN A 357 -18.94 -2.05 14.84
CA ASN A 357 -18.30 -3.24 14.29
C ASN A 357 -19.34 -4.18 13.66
N ALA A 358 -18.90 -4.94 12.67
CA ALA A 358 -19.75 -5.92 12.00
C ALA A 358 -18.97 -7.18 11.60
N GLN A 359 -19.70 -8.22 11.21
CA GLN A 359 -19.13 -9.46 10.68
C GLN A 359 -19.77 -9.76 9.32
N LEU A 360 -18.97 -10.31 8.40
CA LEU A 360 -19.38 -10.63 7.03
C LEU A 360 -18.85 -12.01 6.63
N ALA A 361 -19.77 -12.94 6.33
CA ALA A 361 -19.44 -14.21 5.70
C ALA A 361 -19.54 -14.06 4.17
N VAL A 362 -18.48 -14.45 3.46
CA VAL A 362 -18.32 -14.23 2.03
C VAL A 362 -18.14 -15.59 1.35
N PRO A 363 -19.03 -16.02 0.44
CA PRO A 363 -18.80 -17.24 -0.34
C PRO A 363 -17.52 -17.11 -1.19
N LEU A 364 -16.83 -18.24 -1.39
CA LEU A 364 -15.59 -18.29 -2.17
C LEU A 364 -15.78 -17.61 -3.55
N ASN A 365 -14.82 -16.75 -3.92
CA ASN A 365 -14.79 -16.04 -5.20
C ASN A 365 -16.03 -15.17 -5.51
N THR A 366 -16.86 -14.87 -4.51
CA THR A 366 -18.15 -14.20 -4.72
C THR A 366 -18.19 -12.87 -3.96
N PRO A 367 -18.28 -11.73 -4.66
CA PRO A 367 -18.48 -10.44 -4.00
C PRO A 367 -19.72 -10.43 -3.12
N THR A 368 -19.61 -9.89 -1.91
CA THR A 368 -20.71 -9.88 -0.94
C THR A 368 -20.83 -8.50 -0.29
N SER A 369 -22.06 -8.01 -0.16
CA SER A 369 -22.36 -6.69 0.40
C SER A 369 -22.89 -6.77 1.83
N ILE A 370 -22.61 -5.71 2.61
CA ILE A 370 -23.14 -5.49 3.95
C ILE A 370 -23.56 -4.02 4.10
N THR A 371 -24.72 -3.78 4.71
CA THR A 371 -25.12 -2.43 5.12
C THR A 371 -24.41 -2.08 6.41
N LEU A 372 -23.60 -1.03 6.38
CA LEU A 372 -22.87 -0.52 7.54
C LEU A 372 -23.75 0.39 8.38
N THR A 373 -23.69 0.21 9.70
CA THR A 373 -24.38 1.08 10.65
C THR A 373 -23.57 2.37 10.84
N ALA A 374 -24.21 3.50 10.58
CA ALA A 374 -23.68 4.83 10.87
C ALA A 374 -24.82 5.76 11.36
N SER A 375 -24.58 6.53 12.41
CA SER A 375 -25.49 7.60 12.87
C SER A 375 -25.15 8.95 12.24
N GLY A 376 -25.79 10.03 12.69
CA GLY A 376 -25.58 11.38 12.17
C GLY A 376 -26.44 11.70 10.95
N THR A 377 -26.33 12.95 10.47
CA THR A 377 -27.12 13.43 9.34
C THR A 377 -26.37 13.17 8.04
N ASN A 378 -26.89 12.28 7.19
CA ASN A 378 -26.28 11.92 5.90
C ASN A 378 -24.79 11.48 6.02
N PRO A 379 -24.52 10.40 6.77
CA PRO A 379 -23.15 9.96 7.03
C PRO A 379 -22.43 9.58 5.73
N GLN A 380 -21.21 10.08 5.57
CA GLN A 380 -20.31 9.73 4.48
C GLN A 380 -19.28 8.74 4.99
N LEU A 381 -19.34 7.51 4.49
CA LEU A 381 -18.50 6.42 4.94
C LEU A 381 -17.26 6.30 4.04
N ARG A 382 -16.12 5.95 4.65
CA ARG A 382 -14.91 5.63 3.91
C ARG A 382 -14.13 4.52 4.58
N VAL A 383 -13.53 3.66 3.76
CA VAL A 383 -12.53 2.69 4.19
C VAL A 383 -11.26 3.44 4.57
N ILE A 384 -10.67 3.11 5.72
CA ILE A 384 -9.38 3.65 6.19
C ILE A 384 -8.27 2.59 6.15
N GLU A 385 -8.65 1.31 6.13
CA GLU A 385 -7.80 0.15 5.99
C GLU A 385 -8.50 -0.86 5.10
N GLN A 386 -7.94 -1.11 3.92
CA GLN A 386 -8.39 -2.18 3.04
C GLN A 386 -7.99 -3.55 3.62
N PRO A 387 -8.71 -4.62 3.23
CA PRO A 387 -8.30 -5.99 3.52
C PRO A 387 -6.98 -6.38 2.84
N THR A 388 -6.35 -7.46 3.30
CA THR A 388 -5.11 -7.97 2.70
C THR A 388 -5.35 -9.01 1.60
N HIS A 389 -6.50 -9.68 1.64
CA HIS A 389 -6.86 -10.76 0.70
C HIS A 389 -8.14 -10.49 -0.08
N GLY A 390 -8.42 -9.20 -0.29
CA GLY A 390 -9.54 -8.71 -1.08
C GLY A 390 -9.55 -7.19 -1.13
N THR A 391 -10.65 -6.64 -1.65
CA THR A 391 -10.86 -5.19 -1.71
C THR A 391 -12.26 -4.82 -1.29
N VAL A 392 -12.43 -3.61 -0.76
CA VAL A 392 -13.73 -3.08 -0.35
C VAL A 392 -13.99 -1.72 -0.98
N GLY A 393 -15.13 -1.59 -1.65
CA GLY A 393 -15.70 -0.32 -2.06
C GLY A 393 -16.97 -0.01 -1.27
N ILE A 394 -17.25 1.27 -1.02
CA ILE A 394 -18.46 1.73 -0.34
C ILE A 394 -19.28 2.61 -1.28
N ALA A 395 -20.58 2.31 -1.39
CA ALA A 395 -21.58 3.13 -2.06
C ALA A 395 -22.69 3.49 -1.06
N GLY A 396 -22.77 4.77 -0.68
CA GLY A 396 -23.64 5.21 0.42
C GLY A 396 -23.22 4.55 1.74
N THR A 397 -24.11 3.77 2.34
CA THR A 397 -23.83 2.97 3.55
C THR A 397 -23.56 1.49 3.26
N VAL A 398 -23.56 1.08 1.99
CA VAL A 398 -23.33 -0.32 1.61
C VAL A 398 -21.85 -0.51 1.26
N ALA A 399 -21.19 -1.41 1.99
CA ALA A 399 -19.86 -1.88 1.65
C ALA A 399 -19.95 -3.21 0.89
N THR A 400 -19.19 -3.35 -0.19
CA THR A 400 -19.06 -4.61 -0.93
C THR A 400 -17.62 -5.09 -0.84
N TYR A 401 -17.44 -6.31 -0.31
CA TYR A 401 -16.15 -7.00 -0.26
C TYR A 401 -15.99 -7.89 -1.48
N PHE A 402 -14.85 -7.77 -2.16
CA PHE A 402 -14.46 -8.53 -3.34
C PHE A 402 -13.24 -9.40 -2.97
N PRO A 403 -13.42 -10.72 -2.76
CA PRO A 403 -12.31 -11.60 -2.38
C PRO A 403 -11.28 -11.71 -3.50
N ASP A 404 -10.01 -11.84 -3.13
CA ASP A 404 -8.99 -12.32 -4.06
C ASP A 404 -9.35 -13.72 -4.57
N SER A 405 -9.11 -13.97 -5.86
CA SER A 405 -9.46 -15.26 -6.45
C SER A 405 -8.71 -16.41 -5.78
N GLY A 406 -9.46 -17.40 -5.31
CA GLY A 406 -8.97 -18.60 -4.63
C GLY A 406 -8.74 -18.42 -3.13
N TYR A 407 -8.77 -17.19 -2.61
CA TYR A 407 -8.56 -16.95 -1.19
C TYR A 407 -9.71 -17.49 -0.35
N GLN A 408 -9.35 -18.11 0.78
CA GLN A 408 -10.26 -18.61 1.79
C GLN A 408 -9.58 -18.42 3.13
N GLY A 409 -10.31 -17.90 4.11
CA GLY A 409 -9.72 -17.56 5.40
C GLY A 409 -10.27 -16.26 5.98
N PRO A 410 -9.74 -15.85 7.15
CA PRO A 410 -10.12 -14.60 7.79
C PRO A 410 -9.54 -13.38 7.08
N ASP A 411 -10.26 -12.26 7.10
CA ASP A 411 -9.79 -10.97 6.61
C ASP A 411 -10.47 -9.84 7.40
N VAL A 412 -10.01 -8.60 7.24
CA VAL A 412 -10.57 -7.44 7.95
C VAL A 412 -10.42 -6.15 7.17
N PHE A 413 -11.40 -5.27 7.29
CA PHE A 413 -11.24 -3.87 6.92
C PHE A 413 -11.77 -2.96 8.03
N THR A 414 -11.29 -1.72 8.06
CA THR A 414 -11.81 -0.72 8.99
C THR A 414 -12.34 0.51 8.24
N TYR A 415 -13.36 1.12 8.82
CA TYR A 415 -14.05 2.25 8.22
C TYR A 415 -14.42 3.29 9.28
N ILE A 416 -14.66 4.52 8.82
CA ILE A 416 -15.22 5.62 9.61
C ILE A 416 -16.34 6.30 8.83
N ALA A 417 -17.16 7.05 9.56
CA ALA A 417 -18.13 7.96 8.98
C ALA A 417 -17.74 9.41 9.29
N SER A 418 -18.02 10.32 8.36
CA SER A 418 -18.08 11.76 8.61
C SER A 418 -19.51 12.25 8.45
N ASP A 419 -19.90 13.24 9.24
CA ASP A 419 -21.18 13.92 9.08
C ASP A 419 -20.95 15.24 8.34
N SER A 420 -21.71 15.44 7.25
CA SER A 420 -21.69 16.66 6.43
C SER A 420 -22.16 17.93 7.17
N GLY A 421 -22.68 17.82 8.39
CA GLY A 421 -23.12 18.92 9.25
C GLY A 421 -22.27 19.15 10.50
N SER A 422 -21.59 18.13 11.05
CA SER A 422 -20.77 18.27 12.28
C SER A 422 -19.26 18.22 12.02
N PHE A 423 -18.81 17.68 10.88
CA PHE A 423 -17.42 17.72 10.40
C PHE A 423 -16.37 17.19 11.40
N VAL A 424 -16.83 16.27 12.24
CA VAL A 424 -16.06 15.48 13.19
C VAL A 424 -16.20 14.05 12.73
N ASP A 425 -15.09 13.35 12.48
CA ASP A 425 -15.12 11.93 12.12
C ASP A 425 -15.53 11.08 13.32
N SER A 426 -16.16 9.94 13.02
CA SER A 426 -16.39 8.88 14.00
C SER A 426 -15.08 8.27 14.48
N GLN A 427 -15.13 7.59 15.62
CA GLN A 427 -14.14 6.54 15.92
C GLN A 427 -14.23 5.42 14.85
N PRO A 428 -13.14 4.72 14.54
CA PRO A 428 -13.17 3.63 13.56
C PRO A 428 -13.95 2.41 14.06
N ALA A 429 -14.64 1.78 13.12
CA ALA A 429 -15.25 0.46 13.29
C ALA A 429 -14.51 -0.57 12.42
N THR A 430 -14.57 -1.82 12.87
CA THR A 430 -13.94 -2.98 12.25
C THR A 430 -15.01 -3.88 11.66
N VAL A 431 -14.83 -4.28 10.40
CA VAL A 431 -15.63 -5.35 9.80
C VAL A 431 -14.76 -6.58 9.63
N SER A 432 -15.15 -7.61 10.37
CA SER A 432 -14.54 -8.93 10.34
C SER A 432 -15.08 -9.74 9.17
N VAL A 433 -14.21 -10.23 8.29
CA VAL A 433 -14.58 -11.02 7.12
C VAL A 433 -14.12 -12.47 7.29
N ILE A 434 -14.95 -13.41 6.81
CA ILE A 434 -14.58 -14.83 6.63
C ILE A 434 -14.93 -15.20 5.20
N VAL A 435 -13.92 -15.58 4.42
CA VAL A 435 -14.09 -16.00 3.02
C VAL A 435 -14.11 -17.53 2.93
N GLY A 436 -15.12 -18.08 2.27
CA GLY A 436 -15.34 -19.52 2.15
C GLY A 436 -15.88 -20.14 3.45
N THR A 437 -15.55 -21.40 3.67
CA THR A 437 -15.94 -22.14 4.88
C THR A 437 -14.94 -21.90 6.00
N THR A 438 -15.44 -21.75 7.23
CA THR A 438 -14.58 -21.70 8.42
C THR A 438 -13.89 -23.05 8.63
N ASP A 439 -12.57 -23.07 8.46
CA ASP A 439 -11.69 -24.20 8.79
C ASP A 439 -10.54 -23.70 9.66
N TYR A 440 -10.53 -24.08 10.93
CA TYR A 440 -9.50 -23.68 11.90
C TYR A 440 -8.20 -24.49 11.76
N THR A 441 -8.21 -25.55 10.96
CA THR A 441 -7.06 -26.44 10.72
C THR A 441 -6.40 -26.21 9.37
N ARG A 442 -6.97 -25.33 8.54
CA ARG A 442 -6.39 -24.93 7.26
C ARG A 442 -5.01 -24.32 7.48
N ASP A 443 -4.06 -24.81 6.71
CA ASP A 443 -2.68 -24.37 6.59
C ASP A 443 -2.39 -24.26 5.08
N SER A 444 -2.54 -23.04 4.55
CA SER A 444 -2.53 -22.79 3.11
C SER A 444 -1.12 -22.84 2.51
N ASP A 445 -0.06 -22.64 3.30
CA ASP A 445 1.33 -22.63 2.84
C ASP A 445 2.17 -23.87 3.25
N GLY A 446 1.58 -24.72 4.10
CA GLY A 446 2.11 -25.99 4.54
C GLY A 446 3.27 -25.87 5.51
N ASP A 447 3.29 -24.83 6.35
CA ASP A 447 4.34 -24.60 7.35
C ASP A 447 4.04 -25.19 8.75
N GLY A 448 2.81 -25.69 8.95
CA GLY A 448 2.33 -26.30 10.19
C GLY A 448 1.63 -25.34 11.15
N MET A 449 1.48 -24.06 10.79
CA MET A 449 0.61 -23.10 11.45
C MET A 449 -0.71 -23.00 10.68
N SER A 450 -1.82 -22.82 11.40
CA SER A 450 -3.09 -22.58 10.73
C SER A 450 -3.24 -21.13 10.30
N ASP A 451 -3.92 -20.89 9.17
CA ASP A 451 -4.23 -19.58 8.62
C ASP A 451 -4.84 -18.64 9.68
N TRP A 452 -5.63 -19.20 10.60
CA TRP A 452 -6.24 -18.46 11.71
C TRP A 452 -5.24 -17.97 12.75
N ILE A 453 -4.24 -18.79 13.09
CA ILE A 453 -3.19 -18.41 14.03
C ILE A 453 -2.26 -17.39 13.37
N GLU A 454 -1.89 -17.60 12.11
CA GLU A 454 -1.09 -16.65 11.34
C GLU A 454 -1.77 -15.30 11.23
N TYR A 455 -3.05 -15.28 10.85
CA TYR A 455 -3.88 -14.09 10.84
C TYR A 455 -3.91 -13.40 12.21
N ALA A 456 -4.12 -14.12 13.30
CA ALA A 456 -4.11 -13.57 14.66
C ALA A 456 -2.77 -12.94 15.05
N LEU A 457 -1.68 -13.49 14.52
CA LEU A 457 -0.32 -13.00 14.68
C LEU A 457 0.02 -11.88 13.69
N GLY A 458 -0.90 -11.51 12.78
CA GLY A 458 -0.69 -10.51 11.73
C GLY A 458 0.33 -10.95 10.66
N LEU A 459 0.48 -12.25 10.49
CA LEU A 459 1.26 -12.89 9.43
C LEU A 459 0.36 -13.11 8.20
N ASP A 460 0.97 -13.42 7.06
CA ASP A 460 0.24 -13.66 5.80
C ASP A 460 0.02 -15.18 5.65
N PRO A 461 -1.23 -15.67 5.67
CA PRO A 461 -1.53 -17.11 5.58
C PRO A 461 -1.08 -17.81 4.29
N LEU A 462 -0.62 -17.05 3.29
CA LEU A 462 -0.15 -17.58 2.01
C LEU A 462 1.38 -17.64 1.94
N LEU A 463 2.09 -17.22 2.99
CA LEU A 463 3.55 -17.09 3.01
C LEU A 463 4.16 -17.74 4.26
N ARG A 464 5.02 -18.73 4.01
CA ARG A 464 5.69 -19.51 5.06
C ARG A 464 6.21 -18.65 6.20
N SER A 465 5.65 -18.88 7.37
CA SER A 465 6.00 -18.24 8.61
C SER A 465 7.10 -19.01 9.33
N VAL A 466 7.70 -18.35 10.33
CA VAL A 466 8.60 -19.04 11.26
C VAL A 466 7.74 -19.70 12.33
N ALA A 467 7.75 -21.03 12.35
CA ALA A 467 7.00 -21.82 13.31
C ALA A 467 7.30 -21.43 14.78
N PRO A 468 6.32 -21.56 15.70
CA PRO A 468 6.52 -21.30 17.12
C PRO A 468 7.65 -22.16 17.70
N GLN A 469 8.57 -21.51 18.40
CA GLN A 469 9.72 -22.16 19.02
C GLN A 469 9.36 -22.57 20.44
N HIS A 470 9.52 -23.86 20.76
CA HIS A 470 9.32 -24.39 22.10
C HIS A 470 10.59 -25.07 22.60
N GLN A 471 10.93 -24.89 23.87
CA GLN A 471 12.12 -25.47 24.48
C GLN A 471 12.01 -25.47 26.01
N ILE A 472 12.92 -26.17 26.68
CA ILE A 472 13.09 -26.05 28.13
C ILE A 472 14.11 -24.95 28.41
N GLU A 473 13.73 -23.93 29.19
CA GLU A 473 14.61 -22.83 29.57
C GLU A 473 14.69 -22.67 31.09
N ASN A 474 15.87 -22.35 31.59
CA ASN A 474 16.04 -21.94 32.98
C ASN A 474 15.59 -20.48 33.16
N VAL A 475 14.58 -20.26 34.00
CA VAL A 475 14.06 -18.92 34.30
C VAL A 475 14.02 -18.74 35.82
N GLY A 476 15.01 -18.01 36.34
CA GLY A 476 15.14 -17.77 37.78
C GLY A 476 15.51 -19.02 38.58
N GLY A 477 16.35 -19.90 38.02
CA GLY A 477 16.83 -21.10 38.70
C GLY A 477 15.99 -22.36 38.49
N THR A 478 14.77 -22.24 37.97
CA THR A 478 13.89 -23.38 37.66
C THR A 478 13.75 -23.54 36.15
N ASN A 479 13.74 -24.80 35.68
CA ASN A 479 13.53 -25.13 34.27
C ASN A 479 12.03 -25.16 33.96
N TYR A 480 11.61 -24.48 32.88
CA TYR A 480 10.23 -24.44 32.42
C TYR A 480 10.14 -24.76 30.94
N LEU A 481 9.03 -25.38 30.53
CA LEU A 481 8.62 -25.40 29.13
C LEU A 481 8.24 -23.97 28.70
N THR A 482 8.88 -23.47 27.65
CA THR A 482 8.63 -22.14 27.07
C THR A 482 8.07 -22.26 25.66
N LEU A 483 7.33 -21.22 25.26
CA LEU A 483 6.86 -21.02 23.90
C LEU A 483 7.18 -19.59 23.49
N ARG A 484 7.88 -19.43 22.37
CA ARG A 484 8.19 -18.17 21.71
C ARG A 484 7.52 -18.15 20.35
N VAL A 485 6.68 -17.15 20.14
CA VAL A 485 5.91 -16.94 18.92
C VAL A 485 6.34 -15.61 18.29
N LEU A 486 6.79 -15.67 17.03
CA LEU A 486 7.00 -14.46 16.24
C LEU A 486 5.66 -13.95 15.73
N ARG A 487 5.50 -12.63 15.73
CA ARG A 487 4.29 -11.99 15.24
C ARG A 487 4.61 -10.69 14.52
N SER A 488 3.62 -10.17 13.84
CA SER A 488 3.65 -8.87 13.20
C SER A 488 3.09 -7.80 14.12
N PRO A 489 3.56 -6.56 13.97
CA PRO A 489 2.85 -5.43 14.55
C PRO A 489 1.45 -5.17 13.95
N MET A 490 1.22 -5.57 12.70
CA MET A 490 -0.02 -5.34 11.95
C MET A 490 -1.05 -6.43 12.25
N ARG A 491 -1.40 -6.60 13.53
CA ARG A 491 -2.40 -7.59 13.94
C ARG A 491 -3.81 -7.06 13.68
N PRO A 492 -4.73 -7.92 13.25
CA PRO A 492 -6.14 -7.59 13.14
C PRO A 492 -6.69 -7.16 14.53
N PRO A 493 -7.32 -5.98 14.63
CA PRO A 493 -7.72 -5.40 15.92
C PRO A 493 -8.82 -6.19 16.63
N GLU A 494 -9.56 -7.04 15.91
CA GLU A 494 -10.57 -7.92 16.50
C GLU A 494 -9.98 -9.17 17.14
N MET A 495 -8.76 -9.58 16.80
CA MET A 495 -8.20 -10.84 17.29
C MET A 495 -7.48 -10.65 18.61
N THR A 496 -7.63 -11.64 19.51
CA THR A 496 -6.79 -11.76 20.70
C THR A 496 -5.93 -13.00 20.61
N THR A 497 -4.73 -12.95 21.21
CA THR A 497 -3.79 -14.07 21.26
C THR A 497 -3.31 -14.26 22.69
N THR A 498 -3.40 -15.48 23.20
CA THR A 498 -2.91 -15.86 24.52
C THR A 498 -2.07 -17.12 24.44
N ILE A 499 -1.22 -17.37 25.44
CA ILE A 499 -0.54 -18.65 25.61
C ILE A 499 -1.14 -19.35 26.82
N LYS A 500 -1.47 -20.62 26.63
CA LYS A 500 -2.10 -21.48 27.64
C LYS A 500 -1.21 -22.67 27.92
N VAL A 501 -1.26 -23.17 29.15
CA VAL A 501 -0.55 -24.38 29.59
C VAL A 501 -1.52 -25.40 30.16
N SER A 502 -1.13 -26.66 30.09
CA SER A 502 -1.91 -27.80 30.57
C SER A 502 -1.00 -28.92 31.07
N GLY A 503 -1.49 -29.73 32.01
CA GLY A 503 -0.85 -30.97 32.42
C GLY A 503 -1.42 -32.22 31.75
N ASP A 504 -2.61 -32.11 31.12
CA ASP A 504 -3.43 -33.26 30.71
C ASP A 504 -4.11 -33.08 29.34
N LEU A 505 -3.85 -31.95 28.65
CA LEU A 505 -4.51 -31.50 27.41
C LEU A 505 -6.01 -31.17 27.55
N GLN A 506 -6.59 -31.29 28.74
CA GLN A 506 -8.00 -31.02 29.00
C GLN A 506 -8.18 -29.67 29.71
N GLY A 507 -7.50 -29.49 30.84
CA GLY A 507 -7.52 -28.25 31.62
C GLY A 507 -6.47 -27.28 31.12
N TRP A 508 -6.90 -26.12 30.63
CA TRP A 508 -6.01 -25.06 30.12
C TRP A 508 -6.06 -23.83 31.01
N SER A 509 -4.90 -23.37 31.48
CA SER A 509 -4.75 -22.15 32.27
C SER A 509 -3.80 -21.16 31.57
N PRO A 510 -3.88 -19.85 31.87
CA PRO A 510 -2.93 -18.88 31.32
C PRO A 510 -1.48 -19.22 31.68
N ALA A 511 -0.60 -19.12 30.69
CA ALA A 511 0.85 -19.23 30.89
C ALA A 511 1.41 -17.96 31.56
N THR A 512 2.63 -18.06 32.12
CA THR A 512 3.35 -16.89 32.62
C THR A 512 4.05 -16.17 31.48
N ILE A 513 3.63 -14.93 31.18
CA ILE A 513 4.23 -14.13 30.11
C ILE A 513 5.64 -13.69 30.50
N LEU A 514 6.60 -13.97 29.61
CA LEU A 514 7.99 -13.54 29.73
C LEU A 514 8.29 -12.31 28.88
N ASN A 515 7.71 -12.25 27.67
CA ASN A 515 7.84 -11.12 26.76
C ASN A 515 6.56 -10.91 25.94
N ASN A 516 6.18 -9.67 25.67
CA ASN A 516 4.95 -9.32 24.97
C ASN A 516 5.14 -8.01 24.19
N THR A 517 5.84 -8.09 23.05
CA THR A 517 6.14 -6.94 22.17
C THR A 517 5.34 -7.01 20.88
N SER A 518 5.31 -5.95 20.08
CA SER A 518 4.62 -5.97 18.78
C SER A 518 5.14 -7.04 17.81
N THR A 519 6.35 -7.58 18.02
CA THR A 519 6.97 -8.59 17.15
C THR A 519 7.17 -9.96 17.79
N GLU A 520 6.94 -10.07 19.10
CA GLU A 520 7.16 -11.32 19.83
C GLU A 520 6.15 -11.51 20.97
N LEU A 521 5.68 -12.74 21.13
CA LEU A 521 5.01 -13.21 22.34
C LEU A 521 5.77 -14.43 22.89
N LYS A 522 6.32 -14.30 24.09
CA LYS A 522 7.03 -15.38 24.78
C LYS A 522 6.42 -15.63 26.13
N ALA A 523 6.16 -16.90 26.45
CA ALA A 523 5.66 -17.31 27.75
C ALA A 523 6.30 -18.63 28.19
N ARG A 524 6.15 -18.92 29.48
CA ARG A 524 6.52 -20.20 30.08
C ARG A 524 5.34 -20.83 30.80
N ASP A 525 5.45 -22.13 31.04
CA ASP A 525 4.56 -22.83 31.96
C ASP A 525 4.58 -22.20 33.37
N THR A 526 3.49 -22.37 34.10
CA THR A 526 3.36 -21.99 35.51
C THR A 526 4.03 -23.00 36.43
N ILE A 527 4.28 -24.22 35.96
CA ILE A 527 4.90 -25.31 36.71
C ILE A 527 6.25 -25.69 36.07
N GLY A 528 7.29 -25.82 36.89
CA GLY A 528 8.62 -26.25 36.46
C GLY A 528 8.65 -27.72 36.04
N THR A 529 9.59 -28.08 35.17
CA THR A 529 9.73 -29.44 34.63
C THR A 529 9.98 -30.50 35.70
N ASP A 530 10.54 -30.10 36.83
CA ASP A 530 10.89 -31.02 37.93
C ASP A 530 9.66 -31.42 38.76
N ALA A 531 8.55 -30.66 38.64
CA ALA A 531 7.34 -30.85 39.44
C ALA A 531 6.26 -31.66 38.73
N ALA A 532 6.39 -31.94 37.42
CA ALA A 532 5.40 -32.70 36.66
C ALA A 532 6.02 -33.39 35.44
N LEU A 533 5.63 -34.65 35.20
CA LEU A 533 6.19 -35.48 34.14
C LEU A 533 5.69 -35.13 32.73
N ALA A 534 4.50 -34.52 32.61
CA ALA A 534 3.93 -34.11 31.32
C ALA A 534 3.38 -32.69 31.41
N ARG A 535 3.87 -31.81 30.53
CA ARG A 535 3.45 -30.41 30.40
C ARG A 535 3.24 -30.07 28.94
N PHE A 536 2.19 -29.30 28.67
CA PHE A 536 1.82 -28.84 27.33
C PHE A 536 1.67 -27.34 27.32
N ILE A 537 2.09 -26.70 26.24
CA ILE A 537 1.96 -25.27 26.01
C ILE A 537 1.37 -25.05 24.62
N ARG A 538 0.41 -24.13 24.49
CA ARG A 538 -0.20 -23.77 23.21
C ARG A 538 -0.41 -22.28 23.08
N ILE A 539 -0.42 -21.81 21.85
CA ILE A 539 -1.01 -20.53 21.48
C ILE A 539 -2.51 -20.72 21.25
N GLU A 540 -3.31 -19.77 21.69
CA GLU A 540 -4.76 -19.72 21.47
C GLU A 540 -5.12 -18.35 20.94
N SER A 541 -5.85 -18.31 19.83
CA SER A 541 -6.42 -17.08 19.27
C SER A 541 -7.93 -17.10 19.35
N ASN A 542 -8.53 -15.96 19.72
CA ASN A 542 -9.98 -15.81 19.76
C ASN A 542 -10.41 -14.62 18.89
N ARG A 543 -11.47 -14.84 18.11
CA ARG A 543 -12.24 -13.80 17.44
C ARG A 543 -13.56 -13.59 18.21
N PRO A 544 -13.88 -12.37 18.66
CA PRO A 544 -15.11 -12.04 19.40
C PRO A 544 -16.41 -12.32 18.65
#